data_AF-A0A952LKK1-F1
#
_entry.id   AF-A0A952LKK1-F1
#
_cell.length_a   1.000
_cell.length_b   1.000
_cell.length_c   1.000
_cell.angle_alpha   90.00
_cell.angle_beta   90.00
_cell.angle_gamma   90.00
#
_symmetry.space_group_name_H-M   'P 1'
#
loop_
_entity.id
_entity.type
_entity.pdbx_description
1 polymer ?
#
loop_
_entity_poly.entity_id
_entity_poly.type
_entity_poly.pdbx_seq_one_letter_code
_entity_poly.pdbx_strand_id
1 'polypeptide(L)'
;LHLDVLSSKLSREFKVEAVFGRPQVAYRETMNNASIGPVRHRFKRQSGGPGMFAELELRIDKIDGVEIEVVDETRGGALPSEFFPAVERGIKNAALSGRLDHGHPIVGVRVTIVDAMTHKNDSSAIAFERCAAQGFRTLFESSDVHRLEPMMTVVALAPEGEVKFEIIVRVETGEVIDDDGETVASAPGNQSAVEDCFEVES
;
A
#
# COMPACT_ATOMS: atom_id res chain seq x y z
N LEU A 1 21.34 13.64 -20.96
CA LEU A 1 22.79 13.38 -21.20
C LEU A 1 23.35 12.15 -20.48
N HIS A 2 23.18 11.97 -19.15
CA HIS A 2 23.81 10.83 -18.45
C HIS A 2 23.28 9.46 -18.88
N LEU A 3 21.95 9.31 -18.95
CA LEU A 3 21.30 8.06 -19.40
C LEU A 3 21.60 7.74 -20.88
N ASP A 4 21.73 8.76 -21.72
CA ASP A 4 22.02 8.60 -23.16
C ASP A 4 23.44 8.07 -23.40
N VAL A 5 24.40 8.45 -22.56
CA VAL A 5 25.78 7.94 -22.65
C VAL A 5 25.84 6.48 -22.20
N LEU A 6 25.10 6.11 -21.14
CA LEU A 6 25.02 4.73 -20.65
C LEU A 6 24.36 3.81 -21.67
N SER A 7 23.26 4.25 -22.29
CA SER A 7 22.58 3.47 -23.34
C SER A 7 23.48 3.23 -24.56
N SER A 8 24.25 4.24 -24.96
CA SER A 8 25.20 4.13 -26.08
C SER A 8 26.31 3.11 -25.80
N LYS A 9 26.83 3.05 -24.56
CA LYS A 9 27.81 2.04 -24.16
C LYS A 9 27.25 0.62 -24.16
N LEU A 10 26.04 0.42 -23.62
CA LEU A 10 25.35 -0.88 -23.61
C LEU A 10 25.16 -1.43 -25.04
N SER A 11 24.73 -0.58 -25.96
CA SER A 11 24.53 -0.96 -27.35
C SER A 11 25.85 -1.25 -28.08
N ARG A 12 26.88 -0.40 -27.93
CA ARG A 12 28.15 -0.52 -28.66
C ARG A 12 29.07 -1.62 -28.14
N GLU A 13 29.23 -1.72 -26.82
CA GLU A 13 30.20 -2.65 -26.20
C GLU A 13 29.58 -4.01 -25.91
N PHE A 14 28.31 -4.04 -25.47
CA PHE A 14 27.65 -5.27 -25.02
C PHE A 14 26.60 -5.80 -26.01
N LYS A 15 26.32 -5.09 -27.11
CA LYS A 15 25.29 -5.43 -28.12
C LYS A 15 23.90 -5.64 -27.50
N VAL A 16 23.59 -4.93 -26.42
CA VAL A 16 22.30 -4.98 -25.75
C VAL A 16 21.48 -3.75 -26.15
N GLU A 17 20.33 -3.97 -26.76
CA GLU A 17 19.33 -2.92 -26.96
C GLU A 17 18.47 -2.79 -25.70
N ALA A 18 18.67 -1.70 -24.96
CA ALA A 18 17.88 -1.38 -23.77
C ALA A 18 16.74 -0.42 -24.12
N VAL A 19 15.51 -0.79 -23.78
CA VAL A 19 14.32 0.08 -23.92
C VAL A 19 14.09 0.79 -22.59
N PHE A 20 14.18 2.13 -22.59
CA PHE A 20 13.89 2.94 -21.42
C PHE A 20 12.44 3.41 -21.48
N GLY A 21 11.64 2.99 -20.51
CA GLY A 21 10.27 3.45 -20.32
C GLY A 21 10.16 4.50 -19.22
N ARG A 22 8.95 5.01 -19.00
CA ARG A 22 8.65 5.86 -17.85
C ARG A 22 8.87 5.08 -16.54
N PRO A 23 9.39 5.72 -15.48
CA PRO A 23 9.48 5.08 -14.17
C PRO A 23 8.08 4.68 -13.70
N GLN A 24 7.96 3.50 -13.10
CA GLN A 24 6.69 3.07 -12.52
C GLN A 24 6.43 3.77 -11.19
N VAL A 25 5.19 4.22 -11.00
CA VAL A 25 4.74 4.85 -9.76
C VAL A 25 4.30 3.77 -8.78
N ALA A 26 4.83 3.82 -7.56
CA ALA A 26 4.48 2.89 -6.49
C ALA A 26 3.18 3.34 -5.80
N TYR A 27 2.04 3.05 -6.44
CA TYR A 27 0.74 3.31 -5.83
C TYR A 27 0.47 2.43 -4.61
N ARG A 28 -0.41 2.91 -3.75
CA ARG A 28 -0.93 2.19 -2.59
C ARG A 28 -2.46 2.31 -2.55
N GLU A 29 -3.09 1.51 -1.72
CA GLU A 29 -4.54 1.55 -1.50
C GLU A 29 -4.86 1.82 -0.03
N THR A 30 -5.94 2.55 0.24
CA THR A 30 -6.44 2.72 1.59
C THR A 30 -7.96 2.88 1.61
N MET A 31 -8.56 2.77 2.79
CA MET A 31 -10.00 2.92 2.99
C MET A 31 -10.36 4.37 3.33
N ASN A 32 -11.52 4.82 2.87
CA ASN A 32 -12.07 6.13 3.19
C ASN A 32 -12.97 6.07 4.43
N ASN A 33 -13.66 4.94 4.66
CA ASN A 33 -14.47 4.75 5.86
C ASN A 33 -13.61 4.85 7.12
N ALA A 34 -14.15 5.42 8.19
CA ALA A 34 -13.44 5.46 9.48
C ALA A 34 -13.32 4.06 10.11
N SER A 35 -14.34 3.23 9.97
CA SER A 35 -14.39 1.87 10.54
C SER A 35 -15.37 0.98 9.77
N ILE A 36 -15.08 -0.32 9.68
CA ILE A 36 -15.93 -1.34 9.03
C ILE A 36 -15.92 -2.61 9.87
N GLY A 37 -17.10 -3.21 10.02
CA GLY A 37 -17.33 -4.41 10.81
C GLY A 37 -17.98 -4.09 12.17
N PRO A 38 -17.91 -5.00 13.15
CA PRO A 38 -17.25 -6.30 13.07
C PRO A 38 -17.98 -7.29 12.15
N VAL A 39 -17.23 -8.15 11.44
CA VAL A 39 -17.78 -9.26 10.65
C VAL A 39 -17.09 -10.56 11.06
N ARG A 40 -17.90 -11.60 11.27
CA ARG A 40 -17.45 -12.96 11.54
C ARG A 40 -17.15 -13.69 10.24
N HIS A 41 -15.93 -14.20 10.11
CA HIS A 41 -15.53 -15.07 9.01
C HIS A 41 -15.15 -16.45 9.54
N ARG A 42 -15.69 -17.50 8.94
CA ARG A 42 -15.42 -18.90 9.30
C ARG A 42 -14.73 -19.62 8.17
N PHE A 43 -13.58 -20.20 8.46
CA PHE A 43 -12.87 -21.11 7.57
C PHE A 43 -13.01 -22.55 8.08
N LYS A 44 -13.76 -23.38 7.36
CA LYS A 44 -13.90 -24.82 7.64
C LYS A 44 -13.60 -25.61 6.38
N ARG A 45 -12.60 -26.48 6.42
CA ARG A 45 -12.28 -27.41 5.32
C ARG A 45 -12.02 -28.80 5.87
N GLN A 46 -12.74 -29.78 5.31
CA GLN A 46 -12.64 -31.18 5.66
C GLN A 46 -12.56 -31.98 4.36
N SER A 47 -11.34 -32.19 3.85
CA SER A 47 -11.10 -33.01 2.66
C SER A 47 -10.18 -34.17 3.03
N GLY A 48 -10.76 -35.23 3.60
CA GLY A 48 -10.12 -36.54 3.81
C GLY A 48 -8.90 -36.62 4.76
N GLY A 49 -8.49 -35.51 5.38
CA GLY A 49 -7.36 -35.42 6.34
C GLY A 49 -7.73 -34.68 7.62
N PRO A 50 -6.74 -34.20 8.40
CA PRO A 50 -6.98 -33.39 9.60
C PRO A 50 -7.91 -32.21 9.26
N GLY A 51 -8.93 -31.98 10.07
CA GLY A 51 -9.82 -30.85 9.88
C GLY A 51 -9.06 -29.53 9.98
N MET A 52 -9.44 -28.55 9.16
CA MET A 52 -9.03 -27.17 9.33
C MET A 52 -10.23 -26.34 9.78
N PHE A 53 -10.14 -25.75 10.96
CA PHE A 53 -11.16 -24.88 11.54
C PHE A 53 -10.54 -23.61 12.11
N ALA A 54 -11.06 -22.46 11.69
CA ALA A 54 -10.81 -21.18 12.32
C ALA A 54 -12.03 -20.28 12.12
N GLU A 55 -12.35 -19.47 13.12
CA GLU A 55 -13.36 -18.43 13.01
C GLU A 55 -12.84 -17.18 13.72
N LEU A 56 -12.91 -16.05 13.04
CA LEU A 56 -12.43 -14.76 13.52
C LEU A 56 -13.51 -13.71 13.28
N GLU A 57 -13.71 -12.85 14.27
CA GLU A 57 -14.49 -11.63 14.15
C GLU A 57 -13.54 -10.44 14.03
N LEU A 58 -13.55 -9.79 12.87
CA LEU A 58 -12.61 -8.73 12.54
C LEU A 58 -13.33 -7.39 12.37
N ARG A 59 -12.70 -6.32 12.83
CA ARG A 59 -13.04 -4.92 12.54
C ARG A 59 -11.82 -4.26 11.88
N ILE A 60 -12.04 -3.44 10.86
CA ILE A 60 -10.97 -2.65 10.23
C ILE A 60 -11.26 -1.18 10.49
N ASP A 61 -10.30 -0.50 11.06
CA ASP A 61 -10.34 0.93 11.36
C ASP A 61 -9.28 1.65 10.52
N LYS A 62 -9.59 2.84 10.00
CA LYS A 62 -8.62 3.68 9.30
C LYS A 62 -7.67 4.31 10.31
N ILE A 63 -6.38 4.31 10.01
CA ILE A 63 -5.36 5.00 10.80
C ILE A 63 -4.55 5.95 9.93
N ASP A 64 -4.02 6.99 10.56
CA ASP A 64 -3.06 7.87 9.92
C ASP A 64 -1.71 7.18 9.82
N GLY A 65 -1.09 7.23 8.64
CA GLY A 65 0.22 6.64 8.37
C GLY A 65 0.19 5.54 7.32
N VAL A 66 1.30 4.80 7.26
CA VAL A 66 1.57 3.82 6.19
C VAL A 66 1.53 2.38 6.71
N GLU A 67 1.59 2.19 8.02
CA GLU A 67 1.69 0.85 8.60
C GLU A 67 0.33 0.14 8.69
N ILE A 68 0.41 -1.18 8.84
CA ILE A 68 -0.74 -2.02 9.15
C ILE A 68 -0.57 -2.50 10.59
N GLU A 69 -1.51 -2.11 11.43
CA GLU A 69 -1.55 -2.51 12.83
C GLU A 69 -2.53 -3.66 13.00
N VAL A 70 -2.14 -4.69 13.76
CA VAL A 70 -3.04 -5.80 14.14
C VAL A 70 -3.14 -5.84 15.65
N VAL A 71 -4.37 -5.74 16.16
CA VAL A 71 -4.64 -5.66 17.60
C VAL A 71 -5.57 -6.80 18.00
N ASP A 72 -5.24 -7.48 19.09
CA ASP A 72 -6.08 -8.50 19.72
C ASP A 72 -6.89 -7.86 20.87
N GLU A 73 -8.21 -7.74 20.71
CA GLU A 73 -9.16 -7.29 21.74
C GLU A 73 -10.03 -8.46 22.26
N THR A 74 -9.64 -9.71 22.00
CA THR A 74 -10.44 -10.88 22.38
C THR A 74 -10.59 -11.01 23.89
N ARG A 75 -11.82 -11.28 24.35
CA ARG A 75 -12.11 -11.43 25.78
C ARG A 75 -11.77 -12.85 26.24
N GLY A 76 -11.03 -12.97 27.34
CA GLY A 76 -10.78 -14.26 27.99
C GLY A 76 -9.85 -15.21 27.23
N GLY A 77 -9.04 -14.71 26.28
CA GLY A 77 -8.10 -15.53 25.51
C GLY A 77 -8.79 -16.43 24.49
N ALA A 78 -9.89 -15.95 23.89
CA ALA A 78 -10.63 -16.67 22.85
C ALA A 78 -9.73 -17.03 21.65
N LEU A 79 -8.76 -16.16 21.35
CA LEU A 79 -7.61 -16.47 20.51
C LEU A 79 -6.41 -16.86 21.39
N PRO A 80 -5.92 -18.10 21.31
CA PRO A 80 -4.65 -18.49 21.91
C PRO A 80 -3.50 -17.65 21.31
N SER A 81 -2.64 -17.12 22.16
CA SER A 81 -1.51 -16.26 21.76
C SER A 81 -0.51 -16.96 20.83
N GLU A 82 -0.53 -18.30 20.77
CA GLU A 82 0.24 -19.09 19.79
C GLU A 82 -0.24 -18.90 18.33
N PHE A 83 -1.51 -18.56 18.11
CA PHE A 83 -2.07 -18.36 16.78
C PHE A 83 -2.04 -16.91 16.30
N PHE A 84 -1.84 -15.94 17.21
CA PHE A 84 -1.77 -14.52 16.87
C PHE A 84 -0.74 -14.21 15.76
N PRO A 85 0.50 -14.73 15.77
CA PRO A 85 1.46 -14.49 14.69
C PRO A 85 1.02 -15.04 13.32
N ALA A 86 0.18 -16.09 13.32
CA ALA A 86 -0.36 -16.64 12.07
C ALA A 86 -1.49 -15.78 11.51
N VAL A 87 -2.33 -15.22 12.38
CA VAL A 87 -3.37 -14.25 12.02
C VAL A 87 -2.74 -12.97 11.46
N GLU A 88 -1.75 -12.42 12.16
CA GLU A 88 -1.03 -11.22 11.75
C GLU A 88 -0.38 -11.41 10.37
N ARG A 89 0.31 -12.54 10.15
CA ARG A 89 0.88 -12.88 8.85
C ARG A 89 -0.19 -13.00 7.77
N GLY A 90 -1.34 -13.60 8.07
CA GLY A 90 -2.46 -13.72 7.14
C GLY A 90 -3.00 -12.36 6.69
N ILE A 91 -3.17 -11.42 7.63
CA ILE A 91 -3.60 -10.04 7.35
C ILE A 91 -2.56 -9.29 6.52
N LYS A 92 -1.29 -9.31 6.94
CA LYS A 92 -0.20 -8.61 6.23
C LYS A 92 -0.02 -9.14 4.81
N ASN A 93 -0.08 -10.46 4.63
CA ASN A 93 -0.01 -11.07 3.29
C ASN A 93 -1.22 -10.72 2.43
N ALA A 94 -2.42 -10.66 3.01
CA ALA A 94 -3.61 -10.26 2.29
C ALA A 94 -3.53 -8.79 1.86
N ALA A 95 -2.92 -7.93 2.67
CA ALA A 95 -2.75 -6.51 2.39
C ALA A 95 -1.72 -6.20 1.29
N LEU A 96 -0.86 -7.14 0.91
CA LEU A 96 0.05 -6.97 -0.25
C LEU A 96 -0.70 -6.91 -1.59
N SER A 97 -1.94 -7.38 -1.64
CA SER A 97 -2.76 -7.40 -2.85
C SER A 97 -4.08 -6.68 -2.59
N GLY A 98 -4.15 -5.43 -3.04
CA GLY A 98 -5.34 -4.58 -2.98
C GLY A 98 -6.51 -5.06 -3.86
N ARG A 99 -7.61 -4.32 -3.78
CA ARG A 99 -8.87 -4.63 -4.47
C ARG A 99 -8.90 -4.08 -5.90
N LEU A 100 -8.32 -2.91 -6.14
CA LEU A 100 -8.43 -2.21 -7.42
C LEU A 100 -7.64 -2.94 -8.53
N ASP A 101 -7.88 -2.57 -9.80
CA ASP A 101 -7.48 -3.30 -11.02
C ASP A 101 -6.00 -3.68 -11.17
N HIS A 102 -5.12 -3.20 -10.29
CA HIS A 102 -3.68 -3.48 -10.28
C HIS A 102 -3.14 -3.99 -8.93
N GLY A 103 -4.03 -4.25 -7.95
CA GLY A 103 -3.72 -4.93 -6.69
C GLY A 103 -2.57 -4.30 -5.93
N HIS A 104 -2.66 -3.01 -5.60
CA HIS A 104 -1.58 -2.30 -4.90
C HIS A 104 -1.56 -2.63 -3.40
N PRO A 105 -0.41 -2.48 -2.71
CA PRO A 105 -0.35 -2.70 -1.27
C PRO A 105 -1.28 -1.75 -0.50
N ILE A 106 -2.06 -2.33 0.41
CA ILE A 106 -2.96 -1.61 1.31
C ILE A 106 -2.14 -1.01 2.46
N VAL A 107 -2.42 0.24 2.83
CA VAL A 107 -1.74 0.96 3.91
C VAL A 107 -2.71 1.77 4.77
N GLY A 108 -2.28 2.14 5.98
CA GLY A 108 -3.05 3.03 6.85
C GLY A 108 -4.31 2.39 7.44
N VAL A 109 -4.21 1.10 7.81
CA VAL A 109 -5.34 0.35 8.38
C VAL A 109 -4.94 -0.37 9.67
N ARG A 110 -5.82 -0.33 10.66
CA ARG A 110 -5.74 -1.13 11.88
C ARG A 110 -6.78 -2.23 11.82
N VAL A 111 -6.36 -3.48 11.99
CA VAL A 111 -7.24 -4.64 12.05
C VAL A 111 -7.35 -5.10 13.49
N THR A 112 -8.56 -5.02 14.04
CA THR A 112 -8.88 -5.43 15.39
C THR A 112 -9.57 -6.79 15.38
N ILE A 113 -9.04 -7.75 16.14
CA ILE A 113 -9.65 -9.05 16.38
C ILE A 113 -10.57 -8.92 17.60
N VAL A 114 -11.88 -8.91 17.35
CA VAL A 114 -12.90 -8.68 18.38
C VAL A 114 -13.22 -9.97 19.13
N ASP A 115 -13.32 -11.08 18.40
CA ASP A 115 -13.64 -12.40 18.93
C ASP A 115 -13.01 -13.49 18.04
N ALA A 116 -12.81 -14.67 18.61
CA ALA A 116 -12.26 -15.82 17.89
C ALA A 116 -12.85 -17.12 18.43
N MET A 117 -13.10 -18.09 17.54
CA MET A 117 -13.45 -19.45 17.96
C MET A 117 -12.39 -20.45 17.51
N THR A 118 -11.95 -21.25 18.47
CA THR A 118 -11.02 -22.36 18.27
C THR A 118 -11.74 -23.69 18.48
N HIS A 119 -11.24 -24.73 17.81
CA HIS A 119 -11.64 -26.11 18.04
C HIS A 119 -10.41 -26.93 18.40
N LYS A 120 -10.47 -27.63 19.54
CA LYS A 120 -9.29 -28.29 20.15
C LYS A 120 -8.55 -29.26 19.22
N ASN A 121 -9.27 -29.92 18.30
CA ASN A 121 -8.69 -30.95 17.44
C ASN A 121 -8.54 -30.52 15.97
N ASP A 122 -9.24 -29.47 15.54
CA ASP A 122 -9.29 -29.06 14.12
C ASP A 122 -8.71 -27.67 13.86
N SER A 123 -8.38 -26.91 14.92
CA SER A 123 -7.72 -25.61 14.75
C SER A 123 -6.23 -25.75 14.51
N SER A 124 -5.74 -24.99 13.53
CA SER A 124 -4.33 -24.94 13.16
C SER A 124 -3.93 -23.52 12.76
N ALA A 125 -2.64 -23.21 12.89
CA ALA A 125 -2.10 -21.90 12.50
C ALA A 125 -2.41 -21.54 11.04
N ILE A 126 -2.35 -22.53 10.13
CA ILE A 126 -2.64 -22.35 8.71
C ILE A 126 -4.13 -22.03 8.49
N ALA A 127 -5.04 -22.63 9.28
CA ALA A 127 -6.46 -22.32 9.20
C ALA A 127 -6.73 -20.86 9.62
N PHE A 128 -6.10 -20.41 10.71
CA PHE A 128 -6.19 -19.02 11.17
C PHE A 128 -5.60 -18.02 10.19
N GLU A 129 -4.43 -18.32 9.61
CA GLU A 129 -3.80 -17.47 8.58
C GLU A 129 -4.71 -17.29 7.36
N ARG A 130 -5.31 -18.38 6.86
CA ARG A 130 -6.24 -18.33 5.72
C ARG A 130 -7.56 -17.65 6.07
N CYS A 131 -8.09 -17.92 7.26
CA CYS A 131 -9.30 -17.28 7.75
C CYS A 131 -9.13 -15.77 7.87
N ALA A 132 -8.02 -15.32 8.46
CA ALA A 132 -7.69 -13.91 8.61
C ALA A 132 -7.51 -13.22 7.26
N ALA A 133 -6.78 -13.85 6.33
CA ALA A 133 -6.58 -13.31 4.99
C ALA A 133 -7.91 -13.14 4.22
N GLN A 134 -8.80 -14.13 4.28
CA GLN A 134 -10.10 -14.06 3.61
C GLN A 134 -11.07 -13.09 4.30
N GLY A 135 -11.10 -13.09 5.63
CA GLY A 135 -11.92 -12.17 6.41
C GLY A 135 -11.53 -10.71 6.17
N PHE A 136 -10.22 -10.43 6.19
CA PHE A 136 -9.68 -9.10 5.87
C PHE A 136 -10.05 -8.67 4.46
N ARG A 137 -9.85 -9.53 3.45
CA ARG A 137 -10.22 -9.21 2.05
C ARG A 137 -11.71 -8.92 1.91
N THR A 138 -12.57 -9.75 2.49
CA THR A 138 -14.03 -9.55 2.40
C THR A 138 -14.46 -8.23 3.03
N LEU A 139 -13.90 -7.89 4.19
CA LEU A 139 -14.15 -6.61 4.87
C LEU A 139 -13.62 -5.42 4.08
N PHE A 140 -12.38 -5.48 3.61
CA PHE A 140 -11.76 -4.42 2.82
C PHE A 140 -12.46 -4.26 1.46
N GLU A 141 -12.95 -5.34 0.85
CA GLU A 141 -13.76 -5.32 -0.36
C GLU A 141 -15.09 -4.61 -0.16
N SER A 142 -15.68 -4.68 1.03
CA SER A 142 -16.89 -3.92 1.37
C SER A 142 -16.62 -2.45 1.72
N SER A 143 -15.34 -2.03 1.76
CA SER A 143 -14.96 -0.64 2.04
C SER A 143 -14.99 0.25 0.80
N ASP A 144 -15.09 1.54 1.04
CA ASP A 144 -14.82 2.59 0.06
C ASP A 144 -13.29 2.75 -0.08
N VAL A 145 -12.71 2.09 -1.08
CA VAL A 145 -11.26 2.03 -1.33
C VAL A 145 -10.86 3.10 -2.33
N HIS A 146 -9.77 3.81 -2.04
CA HIS A 146 -9.14 4.74 -2.98
C HIS A 146 -7.64 4.48 -3.11
N ARG A 147 -7.07 4.95 -4.22
CA ARG A 147 -5.64 4.86 -4.53
C ARG A 147 -4.90 6.05 -3.94
N LEU A 148 -3.73 5.78 -3.40
CA LEU A 148 -2.77 6.78 -2.95
C LEU A 148 -1.61 6.84 -3.93
N GLU A 149 -1.28 8.07 -4.31
CA GLU A 149 -0.12 8.41 -5.12
C GLU A 149 1.01 8.90 -4.21
N PRO A 150 2.28 8.58 -4.53
CA PRO A 150 3.41 9.19 -3.85
C PRO A 150 3.49 10.68 -4.21
N MET A 151 3.57 11.53 -3.20
CA MET A 151 3.90 12.94 -3.34
C MET A 151 5.38 13.14 -2.97
N MET A 152 6.12 13.89 -3.78
CA MET A 152 7.53 14.19 -3.52
C MET A 152 7.72 15.68 -3.24
N THR A 153 8.38 15.99 -2.14
CA THR A 153 8.89 17.34 -1.89
C THR A 153 10.22 17.50 -2.61
N VAL A 154 10.31 18.50 -3.48
CA VAL A 154 11.53 18.90 -4.18
C VAL A 154 11.96 20.25 -3.65
N VAL A 155 13.22 20.35 -3.23
CA VAL A 155 13.82 21.61 -2.77
C VAL A 155 14.79 22.12 -3.84
N ALA A 156 14.47 23.25 -4.45
CA ALA A 156 15.35 23.92 -5.41
C ALA A 156 16.21 24.97 -4.69
N LEU A 157 17.51 25.00 -5.00
CA LEU A 157 18.48 25.93 -4.44
C LEU A 157 19.06 26.78 -5.57
N ALA A 158 18.85 28.09 -5.53
CA ALA A 158 19.44 29.04 -6.49
C ALA A 158 20.78 29.62 -5.98
N PRO A 159 21.69 30.06 -6.87
CA PRO A 159 23.05 30.48 -6.50
C PRO A 159 23.17 31.74 -5.62
N GLU A 160 22.07 32.44 -5.31
CA GLU A 160 22.09 33.66 -4.49
C GLU A 160 21.58 33.48 -3.05
N GLY A 161 21.70 32.28 -2.49
CA GLY A 161 21.86 32.07 -1.05
C GLY A 161 20.63 32.25 -0.13
N GLU A 162 19.51 32.81 -0.59
CA GLU A 162 18.34 33.03 0.28
C GLU A 162 17.04 32.35 -0.17
N VAL A 163 16.87 32.02 -1.46
CA VAL A 163 15.60 31.49 -1.95
C VAL A 163 15.63 29.97 -2.04
N LYS A 164 14.99 29.33 -1.05
CA LYS A 164 14.61 27.92 -1.10
C LYS A 164 13.16 27.85 -1.54
N PHE A 165 12.91 27.24 -2.69
CA PHE A 165 11.55 26.88 -3.08
C PHE A 165 11.32 25.43 -2.68
N GLU A 166 10.33 25.21 -1.81
CA GLU A 166 9.77 23.90 -1.54
C GLU A 166 8.59 23.71 -2.50
N ILE A 167 8.60 22.61 -3.24
CA ILE A 167 7.59 22.32 -4.25
C ILE A 167 7.12 20.89 -4.05
N ILE A 168 5.82 20.67 -4.07
CA ILE A 168 5.25 19.33 -3.99
C ILE A 168 4.94 18.85 -5.42
N VAL A 169 5.52 17.72 -5.81
CA VAL A 169 5.34 17.16 -7.15
C VAL A 169 4.52 15.86 -7.10
N ARG A 170 3.49 15.78 -7.93
CA ARG A 170 2.79 14.51 -8.22
C ARG A 170 3.61 13.69 -9.21
N VAL A 171 4.02 12.50 -8.80
CA VAL A 171 4.98 11.69 -9.56
C VAL A 171 4.39 11.17 -10.88
N GLU A 172 3.08 10.92 -10.95
CA GLU A 172 2.43 10.45 -12.18
C GLU A 172 2.24 11.58 -13.21
N THR A 173 1.68 12.72 -12.78
CA THR A 173 1.30 13.81 -13.68
C THR A 173 2.42 14.81 -13.94
N GLY A 174 3.43 14.89 -13.05
CA GLY A 174 4.46 15.93 -13.11
C GLY A 174 3.93 17.32 -12.72
N GLU A 175 2.78 17.37 -12.05
CA GLU A 175 2.19 18.61 -11.56
C GLU A 175 2.93 19.10 -10.31
N VAL A 176 3.23 20.39 -10.32
CA VAL A 176 3.87 21.18 -9.28
C VAL A 176 2.77 21.87 -8.50
N ILE A 177 2.66 21.54 -7.22
CA ILE A 177 1.64 22.02 -6.29
C ILE A 177 2.32 22.96 -5.29
N ASP A 178 1.69 24.12 -5.11
CA ASP A 178 1.98 25.15 -4.10
C ASP A 178 1.68 24.64 -2.68
N ASP A 179 2.24 25.31 -1.66
CA ASP A 179 1.87 25.15 -0.24
C ASP A 179 0.37 25.34 0.02
N ASP A 180 -0.32 26.16 -0.77
CA ASP A 180 -1.78 26.38 -0.72
C ASP A 180 -2.60 25.27 -1.43
N GLY A 181 -1.92 24.27 -2.03
CA GLY A 181 -2.56 23.14 -2.71
C GLY A 181 -3.03 23.42 -4.14
N GLU A 182 -2.69 24.59 -4.69
CA GLU A 182 -2.99 24.95 -6.08
C GLU A 182 -1.89 24.47 -7.03
N THR A 183 -2.29 24.01 -8.22
CA THR A 183 -1.35 23.61 -9.27
C THR A 183 -0.74 24.86 -9.91
N VAL A 184 0.53 25.11 -9.64
CA VAL A 184 1.26 26.29 -10.14
C VAL A 184 2.04 26.02 -11.43
N ALA A 185 2.36 24.75 -11.72
CA ALA A 185 2.91 24.35 -13.01
C ALA A 185 2.59 22.88 -13.33
N SER A 186 2.54 22.54 -14.61
CA SER A 186 2.37 21.15 -15.07
C SER A 186 3.39 20.89 -16.18
N ALA A 187 4.32 19.97 -15.93
CA ALA A 187 5.27 19.51 -16.94
C ALA A 187 4.83 18.12 -17.41
N PRO A 188 4.42 17.94 -18.69
CA PRO A 188 3.99 16.64 -19.18
C PRO A 188 5.18 15.68 -19.25
N GLY A 189 5.37 14.87 -18.21
CA GLY A 189 6.05 13.56 -18.21
C GLY A 189 7.35 13.44 -18.99
N ASN A 190 8.13 14.51 -19.15
CA ASN A 190 9.39 14.50 -19.87
C ASN A 190 10.47 15.08 -18.96
N GLN A 191 11.56 14.33 -18.77
CA GLN A 191 12.74 14.80 -18.06
C GLN A 191 13.37 16.04 -18.72
N SER A 192 12.95 16.41 -19.94
CA SER A 192 13.36 17.63 -20.63
C SER A 192 12.49 18.86 -20.35
N ALA A 193 11.29 18.72 -19.75
CA ALA A 193 10.38 19.85 -19.55
C ALA A 193 10.61 20.60 -18.24
N VAL A 194 11.38 20.03 -17.30
CA VAL A 194 11.76 20.73 -16.06
C VAL A 194 12.78 21.85 -16.36
N GLU A 195 13.47 21.80 -17.51
CA GLU A 195 14.33 22.91 -17.96
C GLU A 195 13.53 24.05 -18.61
N ASP A 196 12.36 23.79 -19.20
CA ASP A 196 11.58 24.77 -19.96
C ASP A 196 10.43 25.45 -19.16
N CYS A 197 10.07 24.95 -17.97
CA CYS A 197 9.02 25.55 -17.14
C CYS A 197 9.48 26.67 -16.21
N PHE A 198 10.78 26.99 -16.18
CA PHE A 198 11.35 28.07 -15.36
C PHE A 198 11.86 29.24 -16.21
N GLU A 199 11.04 29.73 -17.15
CA GLU A 199 11.14 31.14 -17.53
C GLU A 199 10.38 31.96 -16.50
N VAL A 200 11.10 32.40 -15.47
CA VAL A 200 10.63 33.46 -14.56
C VAL A 200 10.57 34.74 -15.41
N GLU A 201 9.37 35.22 -15.72
CA GLU A 201 9.21 36.57 -16.27
C GLU A 201 9.81 37.57 -15.27
N SER A 202 10.77 38.35 -15.78
CA SER A 202 11.56 39.38 -15.10
C SER A 202 10.74 40.54 -14.54
#